data_AF-A0A7Y4VVZ6-F1
#
_entry.id   AF-A0A7Y4VVZ6-F1
#
_cell.length_a   1.000
_cell.length_b   1.000
_cell.length_c   1.000
_cell.angle_alpha   90.00
_cell.angle_beta   90.00
_cell.angle_gamma   90.00
#
_symmetry.space_group_name_H-M   'P 1'
#
loop_
_entity.id
_entity.type
_entity.pdbx_description
1 polymer ?
#
loop_
_entity_poly.entity_id
_entity_poly.type
_entity_poly.pdbx_seq_one_letter_code
_entity_poly.pdbx_strand_id
1 'polypeptide(L)'
;LAKRVDGTIAARFWSRLLFPIRDLRGRVVGFGGRRLDDGEPKYLNSPESPIYHKGTMLYNLHAAKQAIRREESLVLVEGYFDVLRLVMAGIDNVVAPLGTALTADQAALLRRFAPAAVLLLDSDKAGLRATFHAGEVLLQQKMRVRVATLPEGEDPDTLTRQGGAAALAPILHDAVDLLDRKIQLLERKGWFEGLEHRRDALDKLLPTARAAADPIARDLYIARIAEVTGVSRAVLEQELASRPSAAFTPSSPPPPASRRPDEQRARPVSGRSPPGARIEAQLLEAMFASPEWRRRAAGEKPPLTLHVPSYREVFAALAALPASAGVSDSVGGLSERAQEVWERIAKSSSERVAQGFNFDAEYAGIVERLREAEQLRELETITDPEVRRHKLQSASEATRAAWARRQQAAKAHRVPHS
;
A
#
# COMPACT_ATOMS: atom_id res chain seq x y z
N LEU A 1 14.96 24.46 2.70
CA LEU A 1 14.41 24.87 4.02
C LEU A 1 12.89 24.71 3.98
N ALA A 2 12.23 24.48 5.11
CA ALA A 2 10.77 24.39 5.22
C ALA A 2 10.28 25.29 6.36
N LYS A 3 9.22 26.05 6.10
CA LYS A 3 8.55 26.89 7.10
C LYS A 3 7.64 26.00 7.95
N ARG A 4 7.82 26.05 9.26
CA ARG A 4 6.96 25.38 10.26
C ARG A 4 5.73 26.23 10.57
N VAL A 5 4.76 25.65 11.26
CA VAL A 5 3.49 26.31 11.62
C VAL A 5 3.72 27.53 12.51
N ASP A 6 4.74 27.47 13.37
CA ASP A 6 5.20 28.58 14.23
C ASP A 6 5.98 29.67 13.48
N GLY A 7 6.08 29.59 12.14
CA GLY A 7 6.79 30.55 11.31
C GLY A 7 8.30 30.32 11.23
N THR A 8 8.86 29.40 12.03
CA THR A 8 10.29 29.10 12.01
C THR A 8 10.71 28.39 10.72
N ILE A 9 11.93 28.66 10.26
CA ILE A 9 12.50 28.04 9.07
C ILE A 9 13.49 26.96 9.52
N ALA A 10 13.22 25.70 9.15
CA ALA A 10 14.08 24.57 9.49
C ALA A 10 14.55 23.82 8.24
N ALA A 11 15.62 23.05 8.37
CA ALA A 11 15.99 22.08 7.34
C ALA A 11 14.85 21.06 7.17
N ARG A 12 14.34 20.91 5.93
CA ARG A 12 13.29 19.93 5.63
C ARG A 12 13.81 18.49 5.80
N PHE A 13 15.03 18.28 5.32
CA PHE A 13 15.72 17.01 5.46
C PHE A 13 16.69 17.14 6.64
N TRP A 14 16.36 16.45 7.72
CA TRP A 14 17.16 16.39 8.94
C TRP A 14 17.41 14.92 9.28
N SER A 15 18.65 14.56 9.62
CA SER A 15 19.08 13.18 9.93
C SER A 15 18.62 12.14 8.90
N ARG A 16 18.80 12.47 7.61
CA ARG A 16 18.38 11.63 6.48
C ARG A 16 19.53 11.41 5.51
N LEU A 17 19.65 10.17 5.03
CA LEU A 17 20.40 9.85 3.82
C LEU A 17 19.64 10.42 2.62
N LEU A 18 20.32 11.24 1.80
CA LEU A 18 19.72 11.94 0.68
C LEU A 18 19.96 11.22 -0.66
N PHE A 19 18.90 11.17 -1.45
CA PHE A 19 18.86 10.65 -2.82
C PHE A 19 18.55 11.82 -3.76
N PRO A 20 19.52 12.36 -4.51
CA PRO A 20 19.26 13.45 -5.42
C PRO A 20 18.37 12.98 -6.57
N ILE A 21 17.27 13.70 -6.81
CA ILE A 21 16.35 13.43 -7.91
C ILE A 21 16.73 14.37 -9.05
N ARG A 22 16.99 13.78 -10.22
CA ARG A 22 17.47 14.49 -11.40
C ARG A 22 16.46 14.47 -12.53
N ASP A 23 16.37 15.58 -13.24
CA ASP A 23 15.62 15.63 -14.50
C ASP A 23 16.33 14.87 -15.62
N LEU A 24 15.71 14.79 -16.81
CA LEU A 24 16.28 14.09 -17.97
C LEU A 24 17.63 14.64 -18.44
N ARG A 25 17.97 15.89 -18.08
CA ARG A 25 19.24 16.55 -18.39
C ARG A 25 20.28 16.33 -17.29
N GLY A 26 19.94 15.62 -16.21
CA GLY A 26 20.82 15.33 -15.09
C GLY A 26 20.88 16.44 -14.04
N ARG A 27 20.07 17.50 -14.15
CA ARG A 27 20.03 18.59 -13.18
C ARG A 27 19.27 18.13 -11.94
N VAL A 28 19.80 18.41 -10.75
CA VAL A 28 19.12 18.09 -9.49
C VAL A 28 17.92 19.03 -9.33
N VAL A 29 16.73 18.46 -9.21
CA VAL A 29 15.47 19.21 -9.08
C VAL A 29 14.76 18.95 -7.76
N GLY A 30 15.16 17.91 -7.03
CA GLY A 30 14.57 17.54 -5.75
C GLY A 30 15.42 16.50 -5.04
N PHE A 31 14.96 16.09 -3.88
CA PHE A 31 15.62 15.06 -3.07
C PHE A 31 14.58 14.09 -2.50
N GLY A 32 14.93 12.81 -2.50
CA GLY A 32 14.39 11.82 -1.59
C GLY A 32 15.27 11.75 -0.34
N GLY A 33 14.71 11.41 0.80
CA GLY A 33 15.43 11.34 2.07
C GLY A 33 14.95 10.20 2.94
N ARG A 34 15.81 9.22 3.23
CA ARG A 34 15.52 8.13 4.17
C ARG A 34 16.03 8.49 5.56
N ARG A 35 15.20 8.36 6.60
CA ARG A 35 15.67 8.56 7.98
C ARG A 35 16.70 7.51 8.38
N LEU A 36 17.64 7.93 9.21
CA LEU A 36 18.64 7.06 9.82
C LEU A 36 18.19 6.51 11.20
N ASP A 37 17.19 7.15 11.80
CA ASP A 37 16.57 6.78 13.08
C ASP A 37 15.12 6.27 12.88
N ASP A 38 14.52 5.76 13.97
CA ASP A 38 13.21 5.06 13.95
C ASP A 38 11.98 5.96 13.85
N GLY A 39 12.15 7.26 13.61
CA GLY A 39 10.99 8.14 13.52
C GLY A 39 10.31 8.11 12.14
N GLU A 40 9.21 8.86 12.01
CA GLU A 40 8.42 8.91 10.77
C GLU A 40 8.47 10.29 10.08
N PRO A 41 8.20 10.38 8.76
CA PRO A 41 8.08 9.26 7.83
C PRO A 41 9.45 8.64 7.49
N LYS A 42 9.53 7.32 7.34
CA LYS A 42 10.76 6.59 6.94
C LYS A 42 11.40 7.17 5.67
N TYR A 43 10.59 7.46 4.66
CA TYR A 43 11.00 8.17 3.43
C TYR A 43 10.26 9.51 3.30
N LEU A 44 10.98 10.53 2.88
CA LEU A 44 10.45 11.86 2.62
C LEU A 44 10.95 12.34 1.26
N ASN A 45 10.05 12.79 0.39
CA ASN A 45 10.43 13.44 -0.85
C ASN A 45 10.26 14.95 -0.74
N SER A 46 10.99 15.70 -1.58
CA SER A 46 10.72 17.12 -1.84
C SER A 46 9.22 17.32 -2.12
N PRO A 47 8.64 18.46 -1.69
CA PRO A 47 7.29 18.83 -2.13
C PRO A 47 7.31 19.14 -3.63
N GLU A 48 6.13 19.19 -4.25
CA GLU A 48 5.98 19.71 -5.61
C GLU A 48 6.59 21.12 -5.72
N SER A 49 7.18 21.42 -6.87
CA SER A 49 7.76 22.75 -7.15
C SER A 49 7.76 23.02 -8.67
N PRO A 50 8.02 24.26 -9.12
CA PRO A 50 8.07 24.57 -10.55
C PRO A 50 9.08 23.75 -11.37
N ILE A 51 10.05 23.11 -10.71
CA ILE A 51 11.09 22.28 -11.36
C ILE A 51 10.97 20.79 -11.02
N TYR A 52 10.04 20.41 -10.14
CA TYR A 52 9.93 19.03 -9.64
C TYR A 52 8.47 18.63 -9.49
N HIS A 53 8.09 17.64 -10.31
CA HIS A 53 6.75 17.08 -10.36
C HIS A 53 6.80 15.56 -10.21
N LYS A 54 6.35 15.03 -9.08
CA LYS A 54 6.45 13.58 -8.80
C LYS A 54 5.73 12.74 -9.84
N GLY A 55 4.55 13.19 -10.24
CA GLY A 55 3.67 12.46 -11.16
C GLY A 55 4.15 12.41 -12.60
N THR A 56 5.23 13.10 -12.98
CA THR A 56 5.76 13.13 -14.35
C THR A 56 7.25 12.77 -14.42
N MET A 57 7.85 12.42 -13.27
CA MET A 57 9.27 12.13 -13.15
C MET A 57 9.47 10.76 -12.51
N LEU A 58 10.57 10.10 -12.89
CA LEU A 58 10.99 8.82 -12.35
C LEU A 58 12.42 8.93 -11.84
N TYR A 59 12.68 8.29 -10.71
CA TYR A 59 14.03 8.20 -10.20
C TYR A 59 14.91 7.40 -11.17
N ASN A 60 16.18 7.82 -11.26
CA ASN A 60 17.24 7.21 -12.08
C ASN A 60 17.03 7.21 -13.61
N LEU A 61 15.89 7.66 -14.13
CA LEU A 61 15.64 7.68 -15.58
C LEU A 61 16.71 8.46 -16.35
N HIS A 62 17.25 9.55 -15.79
CA HIS A 62 18.31 10.34 -16.44
C HIS A 62 19.59 9.52 -16.75
N ALA A 63 19.96 8.58 -15.87
CA ALA A 63 21.12 7.71 -16.00
C ALA A 63 20.75 6.44 -16.78
N ALA A 64 19.59 5.86 -16.49
CA ALA A 64 19.12 4.62 -17.10
C ALA A 64 18.72 4.76 -18.58
N LYS A 65 18.35 5.97 -19.06
CA LYS A 65 17.75 6.16 -20.40
C LYS A 65 18.55 5.58 -21.57
N GLN A 66 19.89 5.53 -21.49
CA GLN A 66 20.70 4.95 -22.57
C GLN A 66 20.70 3.42 -22.51
N ALA A 67 20.83 2.85 -21.32
CA ALA A 67 20.68 1.41 -21.12
C ALA A 67 19.27 0.95 -21.53
N ILE A 68 18.21 1.65 -21.11
CA ILE A 68 16.83 1.35 -21.48
C ILE A 68 16.63 1.29 -23.00
N ARG A 69 17.24 2.22 -23.75
CA ARG A 69 17.16 2.21 -25.21
C ARG A 69 17.93 1.06 -25.83
N ARG A 70 19.12 0.77 -25.31
CA ARG A 70 19.97 -0.33 -25.80
C ARG A 70 19.32 -1.69 -25.58
N GLU A 71 18.74 -1.91 -24.41
CA GLU A 71 18.07 -3.17 -24.05
C GLU A 71 16.63 -3.25 -24.59
N GLU A 72 16.12 -2.17 -25.20
CA GLU A 72 14.71 -2.00 -25.60
C GLU A 72 13.69 -2.35 -24.49
N SER A 73 14.13 -2.26 -23.23
CA SER A 73 13.38 -2.67 -22.06
C SER A 73 13.90 -1.94 -20.83
N LEU A 74 13.02 -1.72 -19.86
CA LEU A 74 13.36 -1.19 -18.54
C LEU A 74 12.94 -2.15 -17.43
N VAL A 75 13.57 -2.02 -16.26
CA VAL A 75 13.14 -2.66 -15.02
C VAL A 75 12.51 -1.59 -14.11
N LEU A 76 11.26 -1.79 -13.72
CA LEU A 76 10.54 -0.91 -12.80
C LEU A 76 10.53 -1.53 -11.40
N VAL A 77 11.08 -0.81 -10.44
CA VAL A 77 11.14 -1.19 -9.02
C VAL A 77 10.43 -0.17 -8.12
N GLU A 78 10.29 -0.48 -6.82
CA GLU A 78 9.51 0.34 -5.88
C GLU A 78 10.21 1.63 -5.47
N GLY A 79 11.50 1.57 -5.15
CA GLY A 79 12.17 2.66 -4.48
C GLY A 79 13.63 2.88 -4.82
N TYR A 80 14.21 3.89 -4.17
CA TYR A 80 15.58 4.32 -4.40
C TYR A 80 16.62 3.22 -4.13
N PHE A 81 16.41 2.43 -3.07
CA PHE A 81 17.34 1.37 -2.71
C PHE A 81 17.35 0.26 -3.75
N ASP A 82 16.19 -0.19 -4.20
CA ASP A 82 16.08 -1.25 -5.20
C ASP A 82 16.81 -0.84 -6.48
N VAL A 83 16.63 0.41 -6.92
CA VAL A 83 17.38 0.96 -8.05
C VAL A 83 18.88 0.90 -7.81
N LEU A 84 19.35 1.40 -6.66
CA LEU A 84 20.78 1.39 -6.36
C LEU A 84 21.35 -0.03 -6.27
N ARG A 85 20.61 -0.98 -5.69
CA ARG A 85 21.03 -2.38 -5.57
C ARG A 85 21.17 -3.04 -6.94
N LEU A 86 20.20 -2.84 -7.82
CA LEU A 86 20.25 -3.38 -9.18
C LEU A 86 21.35 -2.73 -10.02
N VAL A 87 21.54 -1.41 -9.91
CA VAL A 87 22.63 -0.70 -10.60
C VAL A 87 23.99 -1.16 -10.08
N MET A 88 24.15 -1.35 -8.77
CA MET A 88 25.39 -1.92 -8.20
C MET A 88 25.64 -3.36 -8.65
N ALA A 89 24.59 -4.09 -9.00
CA ALA A 89 24.68 -5.41 -9.62
C ALA A 89 24.83 -5.35 -11.15
N GLY A 90 25.05 -4.19 -11.76
CA GLY A 90 25.29 -4.04 -13.20
C GLY A 90 24.03 -4.02 -14.07
N ILE A 91 22.85 -3.86 -13.47
CA ILE A 91 21.59 -3.70 -14.19
C ILE A 91 21.28 -2.20 -14.27
N ASP A 92 21.60 -1.59 -15.41
CA ASP A 92 21.57 -0.13 -15.56
C ASP A 92 20.23 0.43 -16.07
N ASN A 93 19.36 -0.42 -16.62
CA ASN A 93 18.07 -0.03 -17.22
C ASN A 93 16.93 0.07 -16.19
N VAL A 94 17.23 0.51 -14.97
CA VAL A 94 16.32 0.45 -13.82
C VAL A 94 15.79 1.82 -13.43
N VAL A 95 14.49 1.92 -13.13
CA VAL A 95 13.80 3.13 -12.69
C VAL A 95 12.81 2.85 -11.57
N ALA A 96 12.46 3.88 -10.80
CA ALA A 96 11.44 3.79 -9.75
C ALA A 96 10.52 5.02 -9.72
N PRO A 97 9.22 4.86 -9.40
CA PRO A 97 8.33 5.97 -9.08
C PRO A 97 8.76 6.72 -7.82
N LEU A 98 8.36 7.98 -7.68
CA LEU A 98 8.79 8.87 -6.60
C LEU A 98 7.85 8.82 -5.38
N GLY A 99 7.62 7.61 -4.85
CA GLY A 99 6.79 7.36 -3.67
C GLY A 99 5.28 7.46 -3.92
N THR A 100 4.85 7.22 -5.16
CA THR A 100 3.45 7.15 -5.60
C THR A 100 3.24 5.91 -6.48
N ALA A 101 2.00 5.52 -6.70
CA ALA A 101 1.66 4.61 -7.80
C ALA A 101 2.18 5.19 -9.14
N LEU A 102 2.49 4.29 -10.08
CA LEU A 102 2.91 4.68 -11.42
C LEU A 102 1.77 5.45 -12.12
N THR A 103 2.07 6.64 -12.62
CA THR A 103 1.08 7.48 -13.30
C THR A 103 1.06 7.24 -14.81
N ALA A 104 -0.03 7.66 -15.47
CA ALA A 104 -0.12 7.64 -16.93
C ALA A 104 0.98 8.49 -17.60
N ASP A 105 1.29 9.67 -17.04
CA ASP A 105 2.36 10.54 -17.56
C ASP A 105 3.75 9.91 -17.42
N GLN A 106 4.02 9.22 -16.31
CA GLN A 106 5.25 8.45 -16.12
C GLN A 106 5.33 7.31 -17.13
N ALA A 107 4.26 6.54 -17.33
CA ALA A 107 4.23 5.47 -18.31
C ALA A 107 4.40 5.98 -19.75
N ALA A 108 3.75 7.09 -20.10
CA ALA A 108 3.92 7.74 -21.40
C ALA A 108 5.36 8.23 -21.60
N LEU A 109 5.99 8.76 -20.54
CA LEU A 109 7.40 9.12 -20.56
C LEU A 109 8.28 7.90 -20.81
N LEU A 110 8.06 6.78 -20.10
CA LEU A 110 8.83 5.55 -20.24
C LEU A 110 8.70 4.94 -21.65
N ARG A 111 7.49 4.95 -22.23
CA ARG A 111 7.23 4.45 -23.59
C ARG A 111 8.10 5.12 -24.65
N ARG A 112 8.54 6.36 -24.43
CA ARG A 112 9.46 7.08 -25.35
C ARG A 112 10.87 6.50 -25.38
N PHE A 113 11.25 5.68 -24.41
CA PHE A 113 12.58 5.09 -24.30
C PHE A 113 12.61 3.60 -24.62
N ALA A 114 11.55 2.85 -24.32
CA ALA A 114 11.46 1.43 -24.60
C ALA A 114 10.03 0.97 -24.93
N PRO A 115 9.87 -0.07 -25.76
CA PRO A 115 8.60 -0.74 -25.98
C PRO A 115 8.23 -1.76 -24.88
N ALA A 116 9.15 -2.12 -23.98
CA ALA A 116 8.94 -3.15 -22.98
C ALA A 116 9.34 -2.71 -21.56
N ALA A 117 8.71 -3.35 -20.56
CA ALA A 117 9.03 -3.19 -19.15
C ALA A 117 8.95 -4.53 -18.41
N VAL A 118 9.86 -4.73 -17.47
CA VAL A 118 9.83 -5.79 -16.48
C VAL A 118 9.52 -5.17 -15.12
N LEU A 119 8.44 -5.60 -14.48
CA LEU A 119 8.07 -5.20 -13.14
C LEU A 119 8.77 -6.12 -12.14
N LEU A 120 9.59 -5.54 -11.27
CA LEU A 120 10.26 -6.23 -10.17
C LEU A 120 9.90 -5.51 -8.87
N LEU A 121 8.76 -5.89 -8.29
CA LEU A 121 8.19 -5.28 -7.09
C LEU A 121 8.03 -6.36 -6.00
N ASP A 122 7.76 -5.93 -4.77
CA ASP A 122 7.71 -6.85 -3.64
C ASP A 122 6.56 -7.87 -3.81
N SER A 123 6.81 -9.11 -3.38
CA SER A 123 5.84 -10.22 -3.52
C SER A 123 4.71 -10.21 -2.48
N ASP A 124 4.62 -9.17 -1.64
CA ASP A 124 3.55 -9.05 -0.65
C ASP A 124 2.19 -8.69 -1.28
N LYS A 125 1.09 -8.77 -0.50
CA LYS A 125 -0.26 -8.47 -1.02
C LYS A 125 -0.43 -7.02 -1.49
N ALA A 126 0.31 -6.07 -0.95
CA ALA A 126 0.28 -4.68 -1.38
C ALA A 126 1.12 -4.47 -2.65
N GLY A 127 2.32 -5.05 -2.69
CA GLY A 127 3.22 -5.09 -3.84
C GLY A 127 2.56 -5.72 -5.06
N LEU A 128 1.91 -6.88 -4.93
CA LEU A 128 1.17 -7.51 -6.04
C LEU A 128 0.07 -6.61 -6.64
N ARG A 129 -0.65 -5.85 -5.79
CA ARG A 129 -1.65 -4.89 -6.29
C ARG A 129 -0.98 -3.73 -7.03
N ALA A 130 0.14 -3.24 -6.52
CA ALA A 130 0.94 -2.22 -7.19
C ALA A 130 1.49 -2.73 -8.54
N THR A 131 1.93 -3.98 -8.62
CA THR A 131 2.37 -4.65 -9.86
C THR A 131 1.30 -4.65 -10.92
N PHE A 132 0.09 -5.12 -10.59
CA PHE A 132 -0.97 -5.17 -11.59
C PHE A 132 -1.44 -3.79 -12.03
N HIS A 133 -1.53 -2.85 -11.09
CA HIS A 133 -1.86 -1.48 -11.43
C HIS A 133 -0.80 -0.85 -12.34
N ALA A 134 0.49 -0.93 -11.99
CA ALA A 134 1.58 -0.41 -12.82
C ALA A 134 1.60 -1.06 -14.21
N GLY A 135 1.38 -2.38 -14.27
CA GLY A 135 1.31 -3.10 -15.53
C GLY A 135 0.15 -2.67 -16.42
N GLU A 136 -1.05 -2.48 -15.86
CA GLU A 136 -2.21 -1.96 -16.59
C GLU A 136 -1.95 -0.55 -17.13
N VAL A 137 -1.34 0.34 -16.34
CA VAL A 137 -0.96 1.69 -16.78
C VAL A 137 0.05 1.67 -17.93
N LEU A 138 1.00 0.72 -17.92
CA LEU A 138 1.97 0.54 -19.01
C LEU A 138 1.34 -0.06 -20.28
N LEU A 139 0.40 -1.00 -20.12
CA LEU A 139 -0.36 -1.59 -21.24
C LEU A 139 -1.18 -0.53 -21.98
N GLN A 140 -1.70 0.48 -21.29
CA GLN A 140 -2.39 1.62 -21.90
C GLN A 140 -1.46 2.43 -22.83
N GLN A 141 -0.15 2.39 -22.58
CA GLN A 141 0.88 3.01 -23.41
C GLN A 141 1.44 2.07 -24.48
N LYS A 142 0.74 0.95 -24.75
CA LYS A 142 1.14 -0.08 -25.73
C LYS A 142 2.52 -0.68 -25.45
N MET A 143 2.90 -0.78 -24.17
CA MET A 143 4.13 -1.45 -23.77
C MET A 143 3.88 -2.94 -23.54
N ARG A 144 4.89 -3.77 -23.84
CA ARG A 144 4.93 -5.18 -23.41
C ARG A 144 5.33 -5.22 -21.93
N VAL A 145 4.56 -5.90 -21.09
CA VAL A 145 4.78 -5.89 -19.64
C VAL A 145 4.97 -7.30 -19.14
N ARG A 146 6.14 -7.55 -18.53
CA ARG A 146 6.45 -8.80 -17.84
C ARG A 146 6.62 -8.55 -16.34
N VAL A 147 6.43 -9.58 -15.53
CA VAL A 147 6.57 -9.57 -14.08
C VAL A 147 7.65 -10.56 -13.69
N ALA A 148 8.73 -10.05 -13.13
CA ALA A 148 9.75 -10.84 -12.47
C ALA A 148 9.31 -11.07 -11.02
N THR A 149 9.33 -12.32 -10.57
CA THR A 149 8.97 -12.68 -9.19
C THR A 149 10.22 -13.14 -8.47
N LEU A 150 10.55 -12.50 -7.36
CA LEU A 150 11.64 -12.93 -6.50
C LEU A 150 11.25 -14.22 -5.74
N PRO A 151 12.22 -15.09 -5.40
CA PRO A 151 11.98 -16.20 -4.49
C PRO A 151 11.38 -15.72 -3.16
N GLU A 152 10.66 -16.60 -2.48
CA GLU A 152 9.99 -16.26 -1.23
C GLU A 152 11.01 -15.85 -0.16
N GLY A 153 10.79 -14.69 0.47
CA GLY A 153 11.69 -14.16 1.50
C GLY A 153 12.93 -13.43 0.97
N GLU A 154 13.12 -13.37 -0.35
CA GLU A 154 14.23 -12.65 -0.99
C GLU A 154 13.80 -11.23 -1.41
N ASP A 155 14.75 -10.30 -1.37
CA ASP A 155 14.65 -8.96 -1.93
C ASP A 155 15.82 -8.73 -2.94
N PRO A 156 15.81 -7.65 -3.74
CA PRO A 156 16.91 -7.39 -4.67
C PRO A 156 18.28 -7.26 -3.98
N ASP A 157 18.31 -6.84 -2.71
CA ASP A 157 19.54 -6.68 -1.94
C ASP A 157 20.12 -8.03 -1.47
N THR A 158 19.28 -8.95 -0.98
CA THR A 158 19.71 -10.29 -0.55
C THR A 158 20.25 -11.09 -1.73
N LEU A 159 19.55 -11.09 -2.87
CA LEU A 159 20.00 -11.80 -4.07
C LEU A 159 21.30 -11.25 -4.66
N THR A 160 21.42 -9.92 -4.70
CA THR A 160 22.65 -9.30 -5.23
C THR A 160 23.86 -9.54 -4.34
N ARG A 161 23.68 -9.66 -3.02
CA ARG A 161 24.76 -10.08 -2.12
C ARG A 161 25.18 -11.54 -2.33
N GLN A 162 24.24 -12.43 -2.65
CA GLN A 162 24.51 -13.85 -2.83
C GLN A 162 25.22 -14.17 -4.16
N GLY A 163 24.88 -13.47 -5.25
CA GLY A 163 25.42 -13.81 -6.57
C GLY A 163 25.49 -12.67 -7.59
N GLY A 164 25.39 -11.41 -7.14
CA GLY A 164 25.51 -10.22 -7.99
C GLY A 164 24.51 -10.21 -9.16
N ALA A 165 24.97 -9.74 -10.31
CA ALA A 165 24.19 -9.69 -11.56
C ALA A 165 23.65 -11.08 -11.97
N ALA A 166 24.48 -12.11 -11.79
CA ALA A 166 24.21 -13.46 -12.26
C ALA A 166 23.04 -14.11 -11.52
N ALA A 167 22.79 -13.72 -10.25
CA ALA A 167 21.63 -14.19 -9.50
C ALA A 167 20.30 -13.61 -10.01
N LEU A 168 20.33 -12.37 -10.52
CA LEU A 168 19.13 -11.68 -11.01
C LEU A 168 18.83 -11.92 -12.49
N ALA A 169 19.85 -12.21 -13.29
CA ALA A 169 19.70 -12.40 -14.74
C ALA A 169 18.66 -13.48 -15.08
N PRO A 170 18.63 -14.67 -14.46
CA PRO A 170 17.59 -15.67 -14.70
C PRO A 170 16.20 -15.17 -14.32
N ILE A 171 16.07 -14.46 -13.19
CA ILE A 171 14.79 -13.95 -12.70
C ILE A 171 14.20 -12.91 -13.67
N LEU A 172 15.04 -12.04 -14.24
CA LEU A 172 14.61 -11.05 -15.22
C LEU A 172 14.36 -11.67 -16.61
N HIS A 173 15.13 -12.69 -16.98
CA HIS A 173 14.96 -13.45 -18.21
C HIS A 173 13.63 -14.21 -18.20
N ASP A 174 13.35 -14.93 -17.12
CA ASP A 174 12.18 -15.79 -16.92
C ASP A 174 10.93 -15.01 -16.46
N ALA A 175 10.99 -13.67 -16.50
CA ALA A 175 9.85 -12.82 -16.20
C ALA A 175 8.65 -13.18 -17.10
N VAL A 176 7.48 -13.36 -16.47
CA VAL A 176 6.26 -13.88 -17.11
C VAL A 176 5.39 -12.71 -17.57
N ASP A 177 4.60 -12.86 -18.63
CA ASP A 177 3.62 -11.86 -19.04
C ASP A 177 2.67 -11.44 -17.89
N LEU A 178 2.24 -10.18 -17.87
CA LEU A 178 1.38 -9.64 -16.82
C LEU A 178 0.07 -10.42 -16.65
N LEU A 179 -0.59 -10.80 -17.75
CA LEU A 179 -1.84 -11.55 -17.72
C LEU A 179 -1.58 -12.97 -17.23
N ASP A 180 -0.58 -13.65 -17.79
CA ASP A 180 -0.22 -15.01 -17.36
C ASP A 180 0.15 -15.05 -15.88
N ARG A 181 0.83 -14.01 -15.38
CA ARG A 181 1.12 -13.90 -13.94
C ARG A 181 -0.16 -13.81 -13.09
N LYS A 182 -1.18 -13.07 -13.54
CA LYS A 182 -2.49 -13.05 -12.85
C LYS A 182 -3.15 -14.42 -12.90
N ILE A 183 -3.15 -15.09 -14.05
CA ILE A 183 -3.72 -16.43 -14.24
C ILE A 183 -3.06 -17.41 -13.26
N GLN A 184 -1.73 -17.48 -13.23
CA GLN A 184 -0.99 -18.35 -12.31
C GLN A 184 -1.35 -18.13 -10.83
N LEU A 185 -1.59 -16.88 -10.42
CA LEU A 185 -1.99 -16.56 -9.04
C LEU A 185 -3.43 -16.99 -8.72
N LEU A 186 -4.31 -16.97 -9.72
CA LEU A 186 -5.70 -17.41 -9.59
C LEU A 186 -5.79 -18.94 -9.62
N GLU A 187 -5.03 -19.59 -10.50
CA GLU A 187 -4.89 -21.06 -10.57
C GLU A 187 -4.42 -21.64 -9.24
N ARG A 188 -3.35 -21.08 -8.64
CA ARG A 188 -2.83 -21.52 -7.33
C ARG A 188 -3.86 -21.43 -6.19
N LYS A 189 -4.95 -20.68 -6.39
CA LYS A 189 -6.02 -20.51 -5.40
C LYS A 189 -7.28 -21.28 -5.77
N GLY A 190 -7.27 -22.09 -6.83
CA GLY A 190 -8.43 -22.86 -7.30
C GLY A 190 -9.51 -22.02 -7.99
N TRP A 191 -9.20 -20.83 -8.51
CA TRP A 191 -10.24 -19.89 -8.98
C TRP A 191 -10.94 -20.31 -10.27
N PHE A 192 -10.38 -21.30 -10.98
CA PHE A 192 -10.99 -21.85 -12.18
C PHE A 192 -11.84 -23.10 -11.89
N GLU A 193 -11.92 -23.50 -10.61
CA GLU A 193 -12.74 -24.60 -10.10
C GLU A 193 -14.13 -24.08 -9.67
N GLY A 194 -15.18 -24.67 -10.24
CA GLY A 194 -16.56 -24.23 -9.99
C GLY A 194 -16.97 -22.97 -10.76
N LEU A 195 -18.28 -22.75 -10.85
CA LEU A 195 -18.85 -21.65 -11.65
C LEU A 195 -18.68 -20.27 -10.98
N GLU A 196 -18.86 -20.18 -9.67
CA GLU A 196 -18.79 -18.90 -8.93
C GLU A 196 -17.37 -18.30 -8.96
N HIS A 197 -16.35 -19.08 -8.60
CA HIS A 197 -14.97 -18.60 -8.63
C HIS A 197 -14.49 -18.20 -10.02
N ARG A 198 -15.03 -18.86 -11.06
CA ARG A 198 -14.72 -18.54 -12.46
C ARG A 198 -15.24 -17.16 -12.86
N ARG A 199 -16.41 -16.76 -12.35
CA ARG A 199 -16.93 -15.40 -12.57
C ARG A 199 -16.01 -14.36 -11.92
N ASP A 200 -15.60 -14.59 -10.68
CA ASP A 200 -14.72 -13.67 -9.97
C ASP A 200 -13.29 -13.64 -10.58
N ALA A 201 -12.84 -14.77 -11.15
CA ALA A 201 -11.58 -14.84 -11.90
C ALA A 201 -11.63 -13.93 -13.14
N LEU A 202 -12.73 -13.98 -13.89
CA LEU A 202 -12.95 -13.08 -15.04
C LEU A 202 -12.91 -11.62 -14.61
N ASP A 203 -13.59 -11.26 -13.52
CA ASP A 203 -13.59 -9.87 -13.01
C ASP A 203 -12.19 -9.34 -12.67
N LYS A 204 -11.26 -10.24 -12.35
CA LYS A 204 -9.85 -9.89 -12.10
C LYS A 204 -8.98 -9.86 -13.35
N LEU A 205 -9.30 -10.66 -14.36
CA LEU A 205 -8.52 -10.79 -15.60
C LEU A 205 -8.91 -9.74 -16.64
N LEU A 206 -10.21 -9.50 -16.85
CA LEU A 206 -10.73 -8.58 -17.86
C LEU A 206 -10.18 -7.15 -17.76
N PRO A 207 -9.93 -6.55 -16.57
CA PRO A 207 -9.28 -5.24 -16.48
C PRO A 207 -7.93 -5.17 -17.22
N THR A 208 -7.15 -6.26 -17.21
CA THR A 208 -5.85 -6.35 -17.91
C THR A 208 -6.04 -6.31 -19.43
N ALA A 209 -7.01 -7.08 -19.95
CA ALA A 209 -7.35 -7.08 -21.37
C ALA A 209 -7.89 -5.72 -21.82
N ARG A 210 -8.73 -5.07 -21.00
CA ARG A 210 -9.22 -3.70 -21.25
C ARG A 210 -8.09 -2.67 -21.27
N ALA A 211 -7.09 -2.81 -20.41
CA ALA A 211 -5.95 -1.91 -20.32
C ALA A 211 -5.00 -2.01 -21.54
N ALA A 212 -4.93 -3.16 -22.21
CA ALA A 212 -4.13 -3.34 -23.43
C ALA A 212 -4.64 -2.42 -24.56
N ALA A 213 -3.92 -1.32 -24.81
CA ALA A 213 -4.26 -0.37 -25.86
C ALA A 213 -3.81 -0.80 -27.26
N ASP A 214 -2.90 -1.78 -27.34
CA ASP A 214 -2.54 -2.42 -28.60
C ASP A 214 -3.62 -3.46 -28.97
N PRO A 215 -4.27 -3.36 -30.15
CA PRO A 215 -5.34 -4.27 -30.54
C PRO A 215 -4.88 -5.73 -30.61
N ILE A 216 -3.65 -5.98 -31.06
CA ILE A 216 -3.11 -7.33 -31.18
C ILE A 216 -2.88 -7.92 -29.79
N ALA A 217 -2.22 -7.21 -28.89
CA ALA A 217 -2.04 -7.65 -27.50
C ALA A 217 -3.39 -7.90 -26.80
N ARG A 218 -4.39 -7.03 -27.02
CA ARG A 218 -5.74 -7.23 -26.50
C ARG A 218 -6.37 -8.52 -27.01
N ASP A 219 -6.25 -8.79 -28.30
CA ASP A 219 -6.78 -10.02 -28.92
C ASP A 219 -6.18 -11.28 -28.30
N LEU A 220 -4.84 -11.29 -28.18
CA LEU A 220 -4.10 -12.39 -27.56
C LEU A 220 -4.51 -12.59 -26.09
N TYR A 221 -4.74 -11.51 -25.35
CA TYR A 221 -5.22 -11.59 -23.96
C TYR A 221 -6.64 -12.15 -23.87
N ILE A 222 -7.54 -11.76 -24.77
CA ILE A 222 -8.90 -12.33 -24.81
C ILE A 222 -8.84 -13.83 -25.13
N ALA A 223 -8.05 -14.22 -26.12
CA ALA A 223 -7.86 -15.63 -26.48
C ALA A 223 -7.33 -16.44 -25.29
N ARG A 224 -6.33 -15.91 -24.57
CA ARG A 224 -5.77 -16.55 -23.38
C ARG A 224 -6.78 -16.67 -22.24
N ILE A 225 -7.59 -15.63 -21.99
CA ILE A 225 -8.66 -15.67 -20.97
C ILE A 225 -9.73 -16.70 -21.36
N ALA A 226 -10.12 -16.77 -22.64
CA ALA A 226 -11.09 -17.75 -23.14
C ALA A 226 -10.62 -19.19 -22.90
N GLU A 227 -9.34 -19.46 -23.19
CA GLU A 227 -8.72 -20.77 -23.00
C GLU A 227 -8.77 -21.22 -21.53
N VAL A 228 -8.33 -20.39 -20.60
CA VAL A 228 -8.22 -20.79 -19.17
C VAL A 228 -9.56 -20.80 -18.45
N THR A 229 -10.54 -20.02 -18.91
CA THR A 229 -11.87 -19.97 -18.29
C THR A 229 -12.90 -20.87 -18.98
N GLY A 230 -12.65 -21.28 -20.21
CA GLY A 230 -13.62 -21.98 -21.05
C GLY A 230 -14.80 -21.11 -21.50
N VAL A 231 -14.76 -19.79 -21.28
CA VAL A 231 -15.80 -18.86 -21.76
C VAL A 231 -15.55 -18.53 -23.23
N SER A 232 -16.61 -18.54 -24.03
CA SER A 232 -16.49 -18.25 -25.46
C SER A 232 -15.93 -16.85 -25.70
N ARG A 233 -15.06 -16.73 -26.71
CA ARG A 233 -14.43 -15.47 -27.11
C ARG A 233 -15.46 -14.37 -27.41
N ALA A 234 -16.54 -14.71 -28.11
CA ALA A 234 -17.61 -13.75 -28.45
C ALA A 234 -18.25 -13.11 -27.20
N VAL A 235 -18.46 -13.90 -26.13
CA VAL A 235 -19.00 -13.40 -24.86
C VAL A 235 -17.99 -12.48 -24.17
N LEU A 236 -16.72 -12.83 -24.17
CA LEU A 236 -15.66 -11.99 -23.58
C LEU A 236 -15.50 -10.66 -24.34
N GLU A 237 -15.54 -10.70 -25.67
CA GLU A 237 -15.51 -9.50 -26.52
C GLU A 237 -16.71 -8.59 -26.25
N GLN A 238 -17.91 -9.17 -26.13
CA GLN A 238 -19.10 -8.42 -25.74
C GLN A 238 -18.92 -7.79 -24.35
N GLU A 239 -18.44 -8.53 -23.36
CA GLU A 239 -18.21 -8.00 -22.01
C GLU A 239 -17.09 -6.96 -21.94
N LEU A 240 -16.11 -7.00 -22.84
CA LEU A 240 -15.11 -5.95 -22.99
C LEU A 240 -15.69 -4.69 -23.63
N ALA A 241 -16.58 -4.85 -24.62
CA ALA A 241 -17.24 -3.76 -25.34
C ALA A 241 -18.36 -3.10 -24.52
N SER A 242 -19.05 -3.88 -23.70
CA SER A 242 -19.84 -3.43 -22.56
C SER A 242 -18.90 -2.62 -21.67
N ARG A 243 -18.87 -1.30 -21.85
CA ARG A 243 -18.30 -0.42 -20.83
C ARG A 243 -18.90 -0.90 -19.50
N PRO A 244 -18.11 -1.02 -18.42
CA PRO A 244 -18.73 -1.19 -17.13
C PRO A 244 -19.76 -0.07 -17.01
N SER A 245 -21.05 -0.43 -16.92
CA SER A 245 -22.03 0.47 -16.35
C SER A 245 -21.37 1.06 -15.11
N ALA A 246 -21.42 2.38 -14.97
CA ALA A 246 -20.84 3.09 -13.85
C ALA A 246 -21.50 2.60 -12.54
N ALA A 247 -20.99 1.50 -12.03
CA ALA A 247 -21.26 0.92 -10.74
C ALA A 247 -19.88 0.55 -10.21
N PHE A 248 -19.41 1.37 -9.28
CA PHE A 248 -18.13 1.26 -8.59
C PHE A 248 -16.84 1.60 -9.36
N THR A 249 -16.74 2.85 -9.80
CA THR A 249 -15.47 3.59 -9.70
C THR A 249 -15.57 4.57 -8.53
N PRO A 250 -14.67 4.54 -7.52
CA PRO A 250 -14.49 5.71 -6.67
C PRO A 250 -13.90 6.81 -7.56
N SER A 251 -14.69 7.87 -7.78
CA SER A 251 -14.29 9.01 -8.60
C SER A 251 -12.95 9.57 -8.10
N SER A 252 -11.94 9.58 -8.95
CA SER A 252 -10.89 10.59 -8.82
C SER A 252 -11.54 11.96 -9.07
N PRO A 253 -11.26 12.97 -8.23
CA PRO A 253 -11.84 14.29 -8.43
C PRO A 253 -11.31 14.91 -9.73
N PRO A 254 -12.09 15.79 -10.38
CA PRO A 254 -11.65 16.48 -11.60
C PRO A 254 -10.40 17.33 -11.33
N PRO A 255 -9.60 17.65 -12.36
CA PRO A 255 -8.41 18.49 -12.19
C PRO A 255 -8.84 19.87 -11.62
N PRO A 256 -8.10 20.44 -10.67
CA PRO A 256 -8.46 21.73 -10.12
C PRO A 256 -8.31 22.80 -11.19
N ALA A 257 -9.43 23.42 -11.55
CA ALA A 257 -9.43 24.70 -12.24
C ALA A 257 -8.57 25.69 -11.45
N SER A 258 -7.71 26.41 -12.17
CA SER A 258 -6.81 27.44 -11.68
C SER A 258 -7.47 28.35 -10.65
N ARG A 259 -7.10 28.19 -9.37
CA ARG A 259 -7.40 29.15 -8.31
C ARG A 259 -6.13 29.93 -7.96
N ARG A 260 -6.34 31.24 -7.77
CA ARG A 260 -5.35 32.26 -7.42
C ARG A 260 -4.64 31.93 -6.08
N PRO A 261 -3.45 32.49 -5.83
CA PRO A 261 -2.62 32.13 -4.70
C PRO A 261 -3.03 32.92 -3.47
N ASP A 262 -3.93 32.35 -2.66
CA ASP A 262 -3.93 32.53 -1.20
C ASP A 262 -4.83 31.44 -0.61
N GLU A 263 -4.49 30.99 0.60
CA GLU A 263 -5.11 29.88 1.35
C GLU A 263 -4.55 28.46 1.06
N GLN A 264 -3.31 28.22 1.49
CA GLN A 264 -2.84 26.88 1.84
C GLN A 264 -2.71 26.76 3.36
N ARG A 265 -3.80 26.40 4.04
CA ARG A 265 -3.72 25.69 5.33
C ARG A 265 -3.34 24.24 5.05
N ALA A 266 -2.33 23.77 5.77
CA ALA A 266 -1.71 22.46 5.62
C ALA A 266 -2.74 21.32 5.74
N ARG A 267 -2.79 20.44 4.74
CA ARG A 267 -3.49 19.16 4.84
C ARG A 267 -2.61 18.15 5.60
N PRO A 268 -3.14 17.32 6.51
CA PRO A 268 -2.33 16.31 7.17
C PRO A 268 -1.91 15.23 6.18
N VAL A 269 -0.60 14.96 6.17
CA VAL A 269 0.03 13.83 5.48
C VAL A 269 -0.35 12.55 6.23
N SER A 270 -0.86 11.56 5.50
CA SER A 270 -1.20 10.23 5.99
C SER A 270 0.01 9.54 6.65
N GLY A 271 0.07 9.60 7.97
CA GLY A 271 0.96 8.75 8.78
C GLY A 271 0.47 7.30 8.71
N ARG A 272 1.40 6.35 8.56
CA ARG A 272 1.09 4.94 8.85
C ARG A 272 0.57 4.87 10.27
N SER A 273 -0.67 4.44 10.43
CA SER A 273 -1.29 4.32 11.75
C SER A 273 -0.54 3.26 12.59
N PRO A 274 -0.39 3.46 13.91
CA PRO A 274 0.23 2.47 14.79
C PRO A 274 -0.41 1.07 14.66
N PRO A 275 0.33 -0.02 14.94
CA PRO A 275 -0.24 -1.36 15.01
C PRO A 275 -1.42 -1.40 16.00
N GLY A 276 -2.61 -1.80 15.52
CA GLY A 276 -3.85 -1.79 16.32
C GLY A 276 -4.75 -0.57 16.09
N ALA A 277 -4.26 0.53 15.52
CA ALA A 277 -5.04 1.75 15.30
C ALA A 277 -6.26 1.55 14.36
N ARG A 278 -6.23 0.54 13.49
CA ARG A 278 -7.42 0.17 12.69
C ARG A 278 -8.51 -0.49 13.54
N ILE A 279 -8.13 -1.33 14.49
CA ILE A 279 -9.06 -2.03 15.39
C ILE A 279 -9.62 -1.04 16.40
N GLU A 280 -8.77 -0.15 16.94
CA GLU A 280 -9.18 0.95 17.80
C GLU A 280 -10.17 1.90 17.10
N ALA A 281 -9.94 2.23 15.83
CA ALA A 281 -10.87 3.03 15.04
C ALA A 281 -12.22 2.32 14.81
N GLN A 282 -12.23 1.00 14.60
CA GLN A 282 -13.46 0.21 14.46
C GLN A 282 -14.29 0.20 15.75
N LEU A 283 -13.65 0.16 16.92
CA LEU A 283 -14.33 0.29 18.21
C LEU A 283 -15.02 1.66 18.32
N LEU A 284 -14.30 2.74 17.99
CA LEU A 284 -14.88 4.09 18.02
C LEU A 284 -16.04 4.21 17.02
N GLU A 285 -15.92 3.67 15.81
CA GLU A 285 -17.01 3.64 14.82
C GLU A 285 -18.26 2.93 15.39
N ALA A 286 -18.11 1.80 16.08
CA ALA A 286 -19.24 1.11 16.72
C ALA A 286 -19.91 1.95 17.83
N MET A 287 -19.10 2.68 18.63
CA MET A 287 -19.59 3.60 19.66
C MET A 287 -20.32 4.82 19.07
N PHE A 288 -19.89 5.31 17.90
CA PHE A 288 -20.62 6.35 17.17
C PHE A 288 -21.95 5.83 16.60
N ALA A 289 -21.98 4.58 16.13
CA ALA A 289 -23.15 4.00 15.48
C ALA A 289 -24.33 3.71 16.43
N SER A 290 -24.08 3.30 17.67
CA SER A 290 -25.15 2.94 18.62
C SER A 290 -24.89 3.40 20.06
N PRO A 291 -25.89 4.01 20.74
CA PRO A 291 -25.84 4.28 22.18
C PRO A 291 -25.67 3.01 23.03
N GLU A 292 -26.08 1.85 22.52
CA GLU A 292 -25.92 0.57 23.21
C GLU A 292 -24.45 0.16 23.29
N TRP A 293 -23.71 0.29 22.19
CA TRP A 293 -22.27 0.00 22.14
C TRP A 293 -21.45 0.99 22.96
N ARG A 294 -21.89 2.26 23.07
CA ARG A 294 -21.29 3.22 24.01
C ARG A 294 -21.39 2.74 25.46
N ARG A 295 -22.59 2.35 25.89
CA ARG A 295 -22.82 1.85 27.26
C ARG A 295 -22.03 0.58 27.54
N ARG A 296 -22.00 -0.34 26.57
CA ARG A 296 -21.27 -1.60 26.71
C ARG A 296 -19.76 -1.38 26.78
N ALA A 297 -19.21 -0.54 25.91
CA ALA A 297 -17.79 -0.15 25.94
C ALA A 297 -17.41 0.60 27.23
N ALA A 298 -18.33 1.38 27.82
CA ALA A 298 -18.11 2.09 29.09
C ALA A 298 -18.21 1.17 30.32
N GLY A 299 -19.06 0.14 30.27
CA GLY A 299 -19.31 -0.80 31.38
C GLY A 299 -18.37 -2.00 31.40
N GLU A 300 -17.85 -2.41 30.25
CA GLU A 300 -16.68 -3.29 30.19
C GLU A 300 -15.50 -2.50 30.76
N LYS A 301 -15.06 -2.80 32.00
CA LYS A 301 -13.78 -2.29 32.53
C LYS A 301 -12.76 -2.56 31.42
N PRO A 302 -12.27 -1.55 30.71
CA PRO A 302 -11.41 -1.82 29.57
C PRO A 302 -10.18 -2.46 30.17
N PRO A 303 -9.84 -3.72 29.90
CA PRO A 303 -8.43 -3.89 29.71
C PRO A 303 -8.13 -3.14 28.41
N LEU A 304 -6.88 -2.80 28.24
CA LEU A 304 -6.26 -2.55 26.96
C LEU A 304 -6.22 -1.11 26.45
N THR A 305 -5.04 -0.54 26.66
CA THR A 305 -4.70 0.87 26.43
C THR A 305 -4.94 1.20 24.96
N LEU A 306 -5.91 2.05 24.63
CA LEU A 306 -5.93 2.68 23.30
C LEU A 306 -4.59 3.42 23.15
N HIS A 307 -3.78 3.00 22.18
CA HIS A 307 -2.39 3.47 22.11
C HIS A 307 -2.29 4.80 21.38
N VAL A 308 -3.28 5.14 20.56
CA VAL A 308 -3.34 6.43 19.89
C VAL A 308 -3.89 7.46 20.90
N PRO A 309 -3.10 8.50 21.30
CA PRO A 309 -3.53 9.46 22.31
C PRO A 309 -4.86 10.15 21.97
N SER A 310 -5.05 10.53 20.71
CA SER A 310 -6.30 11.13 20.23
C SER A 310 -7.49 10.16 20.25
N TYR A 311 -7.27 8.85 20.16
CA TYR A 311 -8.35 7.86 20.27
C TYR A 311 -8.77 7.66 21.72
N ARG A 312 -7.84 7.75 22.68
CA ARG A 312 -8.18 7.77 24.12
C ARG A 312 -9.07 8.94 24.47
N GLU A 313 -8.74 10.12 23.97
CA GLU A 313 -9.54 11.33 24.21
C GLU A 313 -10.95 11.16 23.64
N VAL A 314 -11.07 10.68 22.39
CA VAL A 314 -12.37 10.43 21.75
C VAL A 314 -13.17 9.33 22.45
N PHE A 315 -12.51 8.25 22.88
CA PHE A 315 -13.15 7.17 23.64
C PHE A 315 -13.70 7.67 24.97
N ALA A 316 -12.89 8.39 25.75
CA ALA A 316 -13.31 8.95 27.04
C ALA A 316 -14.48 9.91 26.88
N ALA A 317 -14.44 10.75 25.83
CA ALA A 317 -15.54 11.62 25.45
C ALA A 317 -16.82 10.84 25.14
N LEU A 318 -16.76 9.82 24.28
CA LEU A 318 -17.93 8.99 23.93
C LEU A 318 -18.48 8.20 25.12
N ALA A 319 -17.61 7.70 26.00
CA ALA A 319 -18.00 6.93 27.18
C ALA A 319 -18.68 7.80 28.26
N ALA A 320 -18.34 9.10 28.31
CA ALA A 320 -18.93 10.06 29.24
C ALA A 320 -20.25 10.67 28.75
N LEU A 321 -20.63 10.47 27.48
CA LEU A 321 -21.88 11.00 26.94
C LEU A 321 -23.10 10.30 27.56
N PRO A 322 -24.14 11.05 27.98
CA PRO A 322 -25.40 10.45 28.43
C PRO A 322 -26.04 9.61 27.32
N ALA A 323 -26.77 8.57 27.70
CA ALA A 323 -27.44 7.67 26.74
C ALA A 323 -28.46 8.39 25.84
N SER A 324 -28.96 9.55 26.27
CA SER A 324 -29.88 10.43 25.55
C SER A 324 -29.19 11.47 24.66
N ALA A 325 -27.87 11.65 24.77
CA ALA A 325 -27.13 12.66 23.99
C ALA A 325 -26.88 12.18 22.57
N GLY A 326 -27.06 13.09 21.61
CA GLY A 326 -26.74 12.88 20.21
C GLY A 326 -25.24 12.94 20.00
N VAL A 327 -24.72 12.18 19.04
CA VAL A 327 -23.28 12.17 18.75
C VAL A 327 -22.81 13.46 18.05
N SER A 328 -23.75 14.33 17.69
CA SER A 328 -23.54 15.69 17.18
C SER A 328 -23.22 16.73 18.27
N ASP A 329 -23.40 16.39 19.55
CA ASP A 329 -23.14 17.34 20.63
C ASP A 329 -21.63 17.53 20.79
N SER A 330 -21.16 18.77 20.59
CA SER A 330 -19.74 19.11 20.65
C SER A 330 -19.16 18.75 22.00
N VAL A 331 -18.23 17.80 22.04
CA VAL A 331 -17.53 17.46 23.28
C VAL A 331 -16.46 18.51 23.55
N GLY A 332 -16.74 19.41 24.49
CA GLY A 332 -15.75 20.36 24.99
C GLY A 332 -14.58 19.63 25.67
N GLY A 333 -13.35 20.14 25.48
CA GLY A 333 -12.15 19.62 26.15
C GLY A 333 -11.28 18.64 25.35
N LEU A 334 -11.61 18.34 24.10
CA LEU A 334 -10.76 17.56 23.19
C LEU A 334 -9.61 18.39 22.60
N SER A 335 -8.43 17.80 22.43
CA SER A 335 -7.33 18.42 21.67
C SER A 335 -7.70 18.59 20.19
N GLU A 336 -7.02 19.50 19.47
CA GLU A 336 -7.23 19.74 18.02
C GLU A 336 -7.14 18.42 17.21
N ARG A 337 -6.18 17.55 17.55
CA ARG A 337 -6.04 16.23 16.93
C ARG A 337 -7.18 15.28 17.26
N ALA A 338 -7.72 15.34 18.48
CA ALA A 338 -8.86 14.52 18.87
C ALA A 338 -10.15 15.01 18.22
N GLN A 339 -10.31 16.31 17.99
CA GLN A 339 -11.41 16.89 17.22
C GLN A 339 -11.39 16.43 15.75
N GLU A 340 -10.22 16.46 15.10
CA GLU A 340 -10.07 15.91 13.73
C GLU A 340 -10.42 14.41 13.66
N VAL A 341 -10.01 13.64 14.67
CA VAL A 341 -10.37 12.22 14.77
C VAL A 341 -11.87 12.05 14.97
N TRP A 342 -12.47 12.84 15.86
CA TRP A 342 -13.91 12.80 16.15
C TRP A 342 -14.72 12.98 14.87
N GLU A 343 -14.47 14.04 14.11
CA GLU A 343 -15.16 14.33 12.85
C GLU A 343 -14.97 13.21 11.82
N ARG A 344 -13.75 12.70 11.69
CA ARG A 344 -13.43 11.63 10.74
C ARG A 344 -14.15 10.32 11.10
N ILE A 345 -14.16 9.94 12.38
CA ILE A 345 -14.81 8.71 12.83
C ILE A 345 -16.33 8.86 12.75
N ALA A 346 -16.88 10.02 13.12
CA ALA A 346 -18.31 10.32 12.97
C ALA A 346 -18.78 10.13 11.53
N LYS A 347 -18.02 10.70 10.57
CA LYS A 347 -18.30 10.55 9.14
C LYS A 347 -18.21 9.10 8.68
N SER A 348 -17.12 8.40 9.02
CA SER A 348 -16.91 6.98 8.67
C SER A 348 -18.01 6.08 9.22
N SER A 349 -18.43 6.32 10.47
CA SER A 349 -19.52 5.59 11.11
C SER A 349 -20.84 5.81 10.39
N SER A 350 -21.17 7.07 10.06
CA SER A 350 -22.41 7.40 9.33
C SER A 350 -22.45 6.75 7.94
N GLU A 351 -21.34 6.77 7.21
CA GLU A 351 -21.22 6.11 5.90
C GLU A 351 -21.43 4.60 5.98
N ARG A 352 -20.89 3.94 7.02
CA ARG A 352 -21.06 2.50 7.22
C ARG A 352 -22.47 2.10 7.64
N VAL A 353 -23.11 2.91 8.48
CA VAL A 353 -24.53 2.73 8.82
C VAL A 353 -25.38 2.83 7.56
N ALA A 354 -25.12 3.82 6.69
CA ALA A 354 -25.80 3.97 5.41
C ALA A 354 -25.56 2.79 4.44
N GLN A 355 -24.44 2.09 4.57
CA GLN A 355 -24.10 0.88 3.81
C GLN A 355 -24.67 -0.42 4.42
N GLY A 356 -25.46 -0.33 5.50
CA GLY A 356 -26.05 -1.49 6.17
C GLY A 356 -25.04 -2.34 6.95
N PHE A 357 -23.93 -1.76 7.40
CA PHE A 357 -22.92 -2.49 8.18
C PHE A 357 -23.49 -2.95 9.52
N ASN A 358 -23.44 -4.25 9.79
CA ASN A 358 -23.93 -4.82 11.05
C ASN A 358 -22.84 -4.71 12.13
N PHE A 359 -22.85 -3.60 12.87
CA PHE A 359 -21.94 -3.39 14.00
C PHE A 359 -22.14 -4.40 15.13
N ASP A 360 -23.33 -4.98 15.27
CA ASP A 360 -23.66 -5.92 16.34
C ASP A 360 -22.96 -7.27 16.16
N ALA A 361 -22.85 -7.74 14.92
CA ALA A 361 -22.12 -8.97 14.59
C ALA A 361 -20.60 -8.81 14.76
N GLU A 362 -20.07 -7.60 14.62
CA GLU A 362 -18.64 -7.32 14.54
C GLU A 362 -18.03 -6.83 15.88
N TYR A 363 -18.84 -6.27 16.79
CA TYR A 363 -18.35 -5.69 18.05
C TYR A 363 -17.60 -6.73 18.91
N ALA A 364 -18.15 -7.94 19.07
CA ALA A 364 -17.50 -9.00 19.83
C ALA A 364 -16.13 -9.38 19.24
N GLY A 365 -16.03 -9.44 17.91
CA GLY A 365 -14.78 -9.69 17.21
C GLY A 365 -13.78 -8.53 17.27
N ILE A 366 -14.24 -7.29 17.41
CA ILE A 366 -13.38 -6.11 17.63
C ILE A 366 -12.75 -6.17 19.02
N VAL A 367 -13.56 -6.41 20.06
CA VAL A 367 -13.09 -6.49 21.46
C VAL A 367 -12.09 -7.63 21.64
N GLU A 368 -12.35 -8.80 21.05
CA GLU A 368 -11.44 -9.94 21.17
C GLU A 368 -10.10 -9.68 20.47
N ARG A 369 -10.11 -9.07 19.28
CA ARG A 369 -8.87 -8.68 18.59
C ARG A 369 -8.08 -7.61 19.33
N LEU A 370 -8.73 -6.70 20.07
CA LEU A 370 -8.03 -5.76 20.95
C LEU A 370 -7.37 -6.49 22.12
N ARG A 371 -8.04 -7.49 22.72
CA ARG A 371 -7.49 -8.33 23.79
C ARG A 371 -6.24 -9.06 23.35
N GLU A 372 -6.30 -9.72 22.21
CA GLU A 372 -5.17 -10.42 21.60
C GLU A 372 -3.99 -9.48 21.33
N ALA A 373 -4.28 -8.28 20.80
CA ALA A 373 -3.25 -7.31 20.46
C ALA A 373 -2.45 -6.83 21.70
N GLU A 374 -3.10 -6.69 22.86
CA GLU A 374 -2.38 -6.36 24.09
C GLU A 374 -1.61 -7.52 24.67
N GLN A 375 -2.21 -8.72 24.73
CA GLN A 375 -1.52 -9.88 25.27
C GLN A 375 -0.21 -10.10 24.50
N LEU A 376 -0.23 -9.90 23.18
CA LEU A 376 0.97 -9.90 22.37
C LEU A 376 1.99 -8.82 22.77
N ARG A 377 1.54 -7.57 22.98
CA ARG A 377 2.44 -6.48 23.38
C ARG A 377 3.02 -6.69 24.78
N GLU A 378 2.23 -7.21 25.70
CA GLU A 378 2.68 -7.52 27.06
C GLU A 378 3.71 -8.67 27.06
N LEU A 379 3.55 -9.65 26.17
CA LEU A 379 4.57 -10.68 25.95
C LEU A 379 5.87 -10.09 25.36
N GLU A 380 5.79 -9.02 24.57
CA GLU A 380 6.96 -8.32 24.01
C GLU A 380 7.73 -7.52 25.08
N THR A 381 7.05 -6.99 26.10
CA THR A 381 7.70 -6.19 27.17
C THR A 381 8.30 -7.03 28.29
N ILE A 382 7.85 -8.27 28.49
CA ILE A 382 8.42 -9.18 29.50
C ILE A 382 9.82 -9.59 29.05
N THR A 383 10.85 -9.23 29.81
CA THR A 383 12.25 -9.59 29.53
C THR A 383 12.63 -10.99 30.04
N ASP A 384 12.00 -11.44 31.14
CA ASP A 384 12.25 -12.75 31.75
C ASP A 384 11.62 -13.91 30.93
N PRO A 385 12.42 -14.88 30.43
CA PRO A 385 11.93 -16.00 29.63
C PRO A 385 10.96 -16.93 30.35
N GLU A 386 11.11 -17.16 31.66
CA GLU A 386 10.25 -18.07 32.43
C GLU A 386 8.88 -17.44 32.66
N VAL A 387 8.87 -16.17 33.06
CA VAL A 387 7.63 -15.38 33.21
C VAL A 387 6.89 -15.30 31.87
N ARG A 388 7.61 -15.09 30.76
CA ARG A 388 7.02 -15.05 29.43
C ARG A 388 6.42 -16.38 29.02
N ARG A 389 7.09 -17.51 29.33
CA ARG A 389 6.60 -18.86 29.02
C ARG A 389 5.33 -19.18 29.81
N HIS A 390 5.31 -18.88 31.11
CA HIS A 390 4.13 -19.07 31.95
C HIS A 390 2.93 -18.25 31.44
N LYS A 391 3.17 -16.99 31.05
CA LYS A 391 2.12 -16.12 30.52
C LYS A 391 1.61 -16.54 29.15
N LEU A 392 2.50 -17.07 28.30
CA LEU A 392 2.14 -17.63 27.00
C LEU A 392 1.28 -18.90 27.15
N GLN A 393 1.50 -19.72 28.19
CA GLN A 393 0.67 -20.90 28.47
C GLN A 393 -0.76 -20.53 28.89
N SER A 394 -0.93 -19.40 29.59
CA SER A 394 -2.24 -18.85 29.94
C SER A 394 -2.91 -18.02 28.83
N ALA A 395 -2.25 -17.80 27.69
CA ALA A 395 -2.77 -16.97 26.60
C ALA A 395 -3.70 -17.75 25.64
N SER A 396 -4.56 -17.02 24.92
CA SER A 396 -5.44 -17.62 23.92
C SER A 396 -4.64 -18.34 22.81
N GLU A 397 -5.27 -19.31 22.14
CA GLU A 397 -4.63 -20.02 21.02
C GLU A 397 -4.22 -19.08 19.88
N ALA A 398 -5.05 -18.09 19.58
CA ALA A 398 -4.76 -17.04 18.60
C ALA A 398 -3.54 -16.19 18.99
N THR A 399 -3.44 -15.77 20.26
CA THR A 399 -2.27 -15.05 20.80
C THR A 399 -1.01 -15.91 20.72
N ARG A 400 -1.08 -17.19 21.08
CA ARG A 400 0.05 -18.12 20.99
C ARG A 400 0.52 -18.30 19.54
N ALA A 401 -0.40 -18.46 18.59
CA ALA A 401 -0.08 -18.58 17.17
C ALA A 401 0.50 -17.28 16.60
N ALA A 402 -0.02 -16.12 16.98
CA ALA A 402 0.52 -14.82 16.59
C ALA A 402 1.92 -14.56 17.17
N TRP A 403 2.16 -14.94 18.42
CA TRP A 403 3.47 -14.88 19.05
C TRP A 403 4.49 -15.79 18.35
N ALA A 404 4.11 -17.04 18.04
CA ALA A 404 4.97 -17.97 17.33
C ALA A 404 5.39 -17.46 15.94
N ARG A 405 4.44 -16.89 15.18
CA ARG A 405 4.71 -16.24 13.88
C ARG A 405 5.71 -15.08 14.01
N ARG A 406 5.58 -14.25 15.05
CA ARG A 406 6.53 -13.15 15.32
C ARG A 406 7.91 -13.65 15.73
N GLN A 407 8.00 -14.71 16.52
CA GLN A 407 9.28 -15.32 16.92
C GLN A 407 9.97 -16.00 15.74
N GLN A 408 9.22 -16.66 14.85
CA GLN A 408 9.78 -17.20 13.59
C GLN A 408 10.32 -16.08 12.70
N ALA A 409 9.59 -14.98 12.54
CA ALA A 409 10.06 -13.81 11.80
C ALA A 409 11.32 -13.18 12.44
N ALA A 410 11.38 -13.08 13.78
CA ALA A 410 12.53 -12.54 14.50
C ALA A 410 13.76 -13.47 14.47
N LYS A 411 13.56 -14.80 14.48
CA LYS A 411 14.65 -15.78 14.33
C LYS A 411 15.19 -15.82 12.90
N ALA A 412 14.33 -15.67 11.89
CA ALA A 412 14.75 -15.53 10.50
C ALA A 412 15.64 -14.29 10.28
N HIS A 413 15.52 -13.27 11.14
CA HIS A 413 16.38 -12.06 11.12
C HIS A 413 17.65 -12.18 12.01
N ARG A 414 17.86 -13.30 12.71
CA ARG A 414 18.98 -13.54 13.65
C ARG A 414 19.82 -14.79 13.29
N VAL A 415 20.09 -15.02 12.01
CA VAL A 415 21.14 -15.99 11.63
C VAL A 415 22.50 -15.26 11.70
N PRO A 416 23.46 -15.69 12.55
CA PRO A 416 24.79 -15.12 12.57
C PRO A 416 25.55 -15.57 11.32
N HIS A 417 26.19 -14.64 10.62
CA HIS A 417 27.27 -14.97 9.70
C HIS A 417 28.39 -15.65 10.48
N SER A 418 28.59 -16.93 10.18
CA SER A 418 29.83 -17.69 10.43
C SER A 418 30.33 -18.16 9.08
#